data_AF-A0A645IAB2-F1
#
_entry.id   AF-A0A645IAB2-F1
#
_cell.length_a   1.000
_cell.length_b   1.000
_cell.length_c   1.000
_cell.angle_alpha   90.00
_cell.angle_beta   90.00
_cell.angle_gamma   90.00
#
_symmetry.space_group_name_H-M   'P 1'
#
loop_
_entity.id
_entity.type
_entity.pdbx_description
1 polymer ?
#
loop_
_entity_poly.entity_id
_entity_poly.type
_entity_poly.pdbx_seq_one_letter_code
_entity_poly.pdbx_strand_id
1 'polypeptide(L)'
;MIACPGGDFCALANARSLPIADAITARYQDLDELDDIGEIDLHISGCINSCGHHHSGHIGILGVDKDGKEWYQVTLGGSDGSTLSGQAVAGKVIGPSFSAAEVPDVIEAVLSTYRDLRQPGELFIDAVRRIGLDPFKEAGKAARHPVEAEEEALA
;
A
#
# COMPACT_ATOMS: atom_id res chain seq x y z
N MET A 1 10.60 0.89 -2.93
CA MET A 1 9.48 0.00 -3.33
C MET A 1 10.05 -1.33 -3.80
N ILE A 2 9.44 -2.44 -3.38
CA ILE A 2 9.70 -3.79 -3.91
C ILE A 2 8.37 -4.33 -4.43
N ALA A 3 8.33 -4.82 -5.67
CA ALA A 3 7.15 -5.44 -6.25
C ALA A 3 7.51 -6.75 -6.94
N CYS A 4 6.77 -7.82 -6.66
CA CYS A 4 6.85 -9.02 -7.50
C CYS A 4 6.08 -8.78 -8.81
N PRO A 5 6.32 -9.58 -9.88
CA PRO A 5 5.64 -9.36 -11.15
C PRO A 5 4.14 -9.69 -11.12
N GLY A 6 3.61 -10.33 -10.07
CA GLY A 6 2.19 -10.67 -9.98
C GLY A 6 1.67 -11.46 -11.19
N GLY A 7 0.36 -11.35 -11.46
CA GLY A 7 -0.31 -11.98 -12.60
C GLY A 7 0.18 -11.50 -13.97
N ASP A 8 1.05 -10.48 -14.02
CA ASP A 8 1.64 -9.98 -15.26
C ASP A 8 2.60 -11.03 -15.86
N PHE A 9 3.32 -11.78 -15.01
CA PHE A 9 4.27 -12.82 -15.46
C PHE A 9 4.28 -14.10 -14.61
N CYS A 10 3.52 -14.18 -13.51
CA CYS A 10 3.48 -15.33 -12.62
C CYS A 10 2.12 -16.04 -12.71
N ALA A 11 2.12 -17.29 -13.19
CA ALA A 11 0.92 -18.12 -13.29
C ALA A 11 0.32 -18.57 -11.93
N LEU A 12 1.02 -18.30 -10.82
CA LEU A 12 0.56 -18.60 -9.45
C LEU A 12 0.00 -17.37 -8.73
N ALA A 13 -0.01 -16.21 -9.38
CA ALA A 13 -0.49 -14.98 -8.76
C ALA A 13 -2.02 -14.92 -8.74
N ASN A 14 -2.56 -14.24 -7.73
CA ASN A 14 -4.00 -13.99 -7.60
C ASN A 14 -4.37 -12.63 -8.22
N ALA A 15 -3.43 -11.71 -8.30
CA ALA A 15 -3.59 -10.41 -8.93
C ALA A 15 -2.27 -9.94 -9.57
N ARG A 16 -2.39 -9.04 -10.54
CA ARG A 16 -1.27 -8.26 -11.08
C ARG A 16 -0.66 -7.35 -10.01
N SER A 17 0.55 -6.86 -10.26
CA SER A 17 1.27 -6.03 -9.29
C SER A 17 2.00 -4.88 -9.94
N LEU A 18 2.45 -5.04 -11.19
CA LEU A 18 3.13 -3.96 -11.92
C LEU A 18 2.21 -2.76 -12.18
N PRO A 19 0.93 -2.92 -12.58
CA PRO A 19 0.03 -1.77 -12.76
C PRO A 19 -0.19 -0.97 -11.46
N ILE A 20 -0.20 -1.63 -10.30
CA ILE A 20 -0.31 -0.96 -8.99
C ILE A 20 0.96 -0.18 -8.68
N ALA A 21 2.13 -0.80 -8.88
CA ALA A 21 3.42 -0.16 -8.70
C ALA A 21 3.58 1.07 -9.61
N ASP A 22 3.18 0.96 -10.87
CA ASP A 22 3.21 2.03 -11.86
C ASP A 22 2.27 3.17 -11.48
N ALA A 23 1.04 2.86 -11.07
CA ALA A 23 0.07 3.87 -10.65
C ALA A 23 0.54 4.67 -9.42
N ILE A 24 1.13 4.00 -8.43
CA ILE A 24 1.72 4.65 -7.25
C ILE A 24 2.91 5.51 -7.68
N THR A 25 3.82 4.97 -8.49
CA THR A 25 5.00 5.71 -8.97
C THR A 25 4.59 6.95 -9.75
N ALA A 26 3.63 6.84 -10.67
CA ALA A 26 3.14 7.95 -11.48
C ALA A 26 2.48 9.06 -10.65
N ARG A 27 1.92 8.73 -9.48
CA ARG A 27 1.33 9.70 -8.56
C ARG A 27 2.38 10.51 -7.81
N TYR A 28 3.44 9.87 -7.33
CA TYR A 28 4.48 10.52 -6.53
C TYR A 28 5.72 10.83 -7.39
N GLN A 29 5.62 11.88 -8.21
CA GLN A 29 6.71 12.36 -9.08
C GLN A 29 7.34 13.68 -8.61
N ASP A 30 6.69 14.38 -7.68
CA ASP A 30 7.17 15.65 -7.13
C ASP A 30 8.24 15.38 -6.05
N LEU A 31 9.42 15.97 -6.24
CA LEU A 31 10.55 15.78 -5.33
C LEU A 31 10.33 16.44 -3.97
N ASP A 32 9.70 17.62 -3.94
CA ASP A 32 9.43 18.33 -2.69
C ASP A 32 8.40 17.54 -1.87
N GLU A 33 7.42 16.91 -2.53
CA GLU A 33 6.48 16.01 -1.85
C GLU A 33 7.16 14.74 -1.34
N LEU A 34 8.05 14.12 -2.12
CA LEU A 34 8.79 12.94 -1.69
C LEU A 34 9.73 13.24 -0.52
N ASP A 35 10.41 14.39 -0.54
CA ASP A 35 11.25 14.85 0.57
C ASP A 35 10.41 15.15 1.81
N ASP A 36 9.21 15.73 1.64
CA ASP A 36 8.28 15.95 2.74
C ASP A 36 7.81 14.62 3.33
N ILE A 37 7.46 13.61 2.52
CA ILE A 37 7.01 12.29 2.98
C ILE A 37 8.13 11.54 3.70
N GLY A 38 9.36 11.61 3.19
CA GLY A 38 10.52 10.89 3.71
C GLY A 38 10.53 9.40 3.36
N GLU A 39 11.44 8.65 3.99
CA GLU A 39 11.70 7.25 3.64
C GLU A 39 10.54 6.32 4.05
N ILE A 40 10.02 5.58 3.06
CA ILE A 40 8.97 4.58 3.26
C ILE A 40 9.33 3.29 2.54
N ASP A 41 9.26 2.17 3.26
CA ASP A 41 9.37 0.85 2.68
C ASP A 41 8.00 0.33 2.19
N LEU A 42 7.81 0.30 0.88
CA LEU A 42 6.57 -0.11 0.22
C LEU A 42 6.75 -1.42 -0.52
N HIS A 43 6.01 -2.45 -0.12
CA HIS A 43 6.14 -3.81 -0.62
C HIS A 43 4.84 -4.31 -1.26
N ILE A 44 4.94 -4.89 -2.47
CA ILE A 44 3.80 -5.34 -3.27
C ILE A 44 3.99 -6.80 -3.67
N SER A 45 3.00 -7.63 -3.40
CA SER A 45 2.96 -9.04 -3.80
C SER A 45 1.63 -9.40 -4.44
N GLY A 46 1.65 -10.01 -5.62
CA GLY A 46 0.44 -10.45 -6.32
C GLY A 46 -0.25 -11.67 -5.73
N CYS A 47 0.35 -12.35 -4.75
CA CYS A 47 -0.29 -13.43 -3.99
C CYS A 47 0.43 -13.68 -2.65
N ILE A 48 -0.14 -14.60 -1.85
CA ILE A 48 0.30 -14.94 -0.49
C ILE A 48 1.72 -15.51 -0.41
N ASN A 49 2.29 -16.00 -1.52
CA ASN A 49 3.68 -16.46 -1.58
C ASN A 49 4.69 -15.37 -1.24
N SER A 50 4.26 -14.10 -1.24
CA SER A 50 5.01 -12.98 -0.64
C SER A 50 6.40 -12.78 -1.25
N CYS A 51 6.57 -12.99 -2.56
CA CYS A 51 7.87 -12.76 -3.22
C CYS A 51 8.35 -11.31 -3.14
N GLY A 52 7.44 -10.34 -2.91
CA GLY A 52 7.78 -8.95 -2.63
C GLY A 52 7.79 -8.61 -1.13
N HIS A 53 7.67 -9.60 -0.24
CA HIS A 53 7.67 -9.46 1.21
C HIS A 53 6.66 -8.43 1.76
N HIS A 54 5.42 -8.44 1.24
CA HIS A 54 4.39 -7.46 1.60
C HIS A 54 4.13 -7.36 3.13
N HIS A 55 4.30 -8.44 3.90
CA HIS A 55 4.15 -8.40 5.36
C HIS A 55 5.21 -7.57 6.09
N SER A 56 6.39 -7.35 5.51
CA SER A 56 7.50 -6.66 6.19
C SER A 56 7.68 -5.20 5.75
N GLY A 57 6.96 -4.74 4.73
CA GLY A 57 7.00 -3.34 4.34
C GLY A 57 6.27 -2.46 5.35
N HIS A 58 6.70 -1.20 5.50
CA HIS A 58 5.94 -0.19 6.23
C HIS A 58 4.50 -0.12 5.72
N ILE A 59 4.37 -0.19 4.38
CA ILE A 59 3.13 -0.38 3.65
C ILE A 59 3.27 -1.67 2.84
N GLY A 60 2.35 -2.60 3.07
CA GLY A 60 2.26 -3.86 2.32
C GLY A 60 0.99 -3.91 1.49
N ILE A 61 1.11 -4.38 0.24
CA ILE A 61 0.00 -4.61 -0.68
C ILE A 61 0.02 -6.08 -1.10
N LEU A 62 -1.07 -6.80 -0.80
CA LEU A 62 -1.28 -8.20 -1.15
C LEU A 62 -2.42 -8.34 -2.14
N GLY A 63 -2.11 -8.87 -3.32
CA GLY A 63 -3.10 -9.35 -4.29
C GLY A 63 -3.86 -10.57 -3.78
N VAL A 64 -5.19 -10.50 -3.82
CA VAL A 64 -6.11 -11.58 -3.51
C VAL A 64 -7.14 -11.71 -4.63
N ASP A 65 -7.57 -12.94 -4.90
CA ASP A 65 -8.67 -13.21 -5.82
C ASP A 65 -9.97 -13.26 -5.04
N LYS A 66 -11.00 -12.58 -5.55
CA LYS A 66 -12.37 -12.73 -5.06
C LYS A 66 -13.30 -12.82 -6.25
N ASP A 67 -13.84 -14.00 -6.46
CA ASP A 67 -14.79 -14.32 -7.54
C ASP A 67 -14.20 -14.05 -8.94
N GLY A 68 -12.92 -14.37 -9.14
CA GLY A 68 -12.22 -14.16 -10.42
C GLY A 68 -11.85 -12.70 -10.69
N LYS A 69 -11.93 -11.83 -9.68
CA LYS A 69 -11.55 -10.43 -9.74
C LYS A 69 -10.34 -10.16 -8.86
N GLU A 70 -9.50 -9.24 -9.33
CA GLU A 70 -8.31 -8.79 -8.61
C GLU A 70 -8.71 -7.80 -7.50
N TRP A 71 -8.32 -8.11 -6.27
CA TRP A 71 -8.47 -7.24 -5.11
C TRP A 71 -7.14 -7.15 -4.36
N TYR A 72 -7.00 -6.11 -3.53
CA TYR A 72 -5.76 -5.78 -2.87
C TYR A 72 -6.00 -5.51 -1.39
N GLN A 73 -5.37 -6.32 -0.54
CA GLN A 73 -5.34 -6.09 0.89
C GLN A 73 -4.15 -5.19 1.24
N VAL A 74 -4.41 -4.10 1.96
CA VAL A 74 -3.37 -3.18 2.45
C VAL A 74 -3.07 -3.47 3.91
N THR A 75 -1.79 -3.57 4.24
CA THR A 75 -1.27 -3.72 5.60
C THR A 75 -0.33 -2.56 5.95
N LEU A 76 -0.36 -2.09 7.20
CA LEU A 76 0.55 -1.05 7.69
C LEU A 76 1.35 -1.52 8.91
N GLY A 77 2.50 -0.91 9.11
CA GLY A 77 3.34 -1.10 10.31
C GLY A 77 4.22 -2.34 10.26
N GLY A 78 4.43 -2.92 9.08
CA GLY A 78 5.43 -3.96 8.88
C GLY A 78 6.85 -3.41 9.00
N SER A 79 7.79 -4.27 9.36
CA SER A 79 9.21 -3.97 9.46
C SER A 79 10.02 -5.22 9.16
N ASP A 80 11.06 -5.06 8.36
CA ASP A 80 11.98 -6.11 7.94
C ASP A 80 13.16 -6.34 8.90
N GLY A 81 13.26 -5.55 9.98
CA GLY A 81 14.39 -5.63 10.92
C GLY A 81 15.57 -4.73 10.57
N SER A 82 15.50 -3.96 9.48
CA SER A 82 16.56 -3.04 9.07
C SER A 82 16.68 -1.84 10.01
N THR A 83 17.74 -1.04 9.85
CA THR A 83 17.92 0.19 10.63
C THR A 83 16.80 1.20 10.41
N LEU A 84 16.31 1.32 9.17
CA LEU A 84 15.19 2.20 8.81
C LEU A 84 13.90 1.73 9.50
N SER A 85 13.61 0.42 9.39
CA SER A 85 12.34 -0.13 9.84
C SER A 85 12.29 -0.42 11.34
N GLY A 86 13.43 -0.65 11.99
CA GLY A 86 13.50 -1.04 13.41
C GLY A 86 13.18 -2.51 13.64
N GLN A 87 12.61 -2.88 14.80
CA GLN A 87 12.34 -4.27 15.14
C GLN A 87 11.44 -4.97 14.10
N ALA A 88 11.81 -6.18 13.69
CA ALA A 88 11.05 -6.98 12.73
C ALA A 88 9.66 -7.33 13.28
N VAL A 89 8.61 -6.92 12.55
CA VAL A 89 7.20 -7.11 12.90
C VAL A 89 6.39 -7.22 11.62
N ALA A 90 5.38 -8.10 11.59
CA ALA A 90 4.47 -8.19 10.46
C ALA A 90 3.45 -7.04 10.48
N GLY A 91 3.21 -6.43 9.32
CA GLY A 91 2.18 -5.43 9.11
C GLY A 91 0.78 -5.97 9.37
N LYS A 92 -0.14 -5.07 9.70
CA LYS A 92 -1.52 -5.42 10.02
C LYS A 92 -2.48 -4.80 9.03
N VAL A 93 -3.49 -5.58 8.66
CA VAL A 93 -4.52 -5.20 7.69
C VAL A 93 -5.32 -3.99 8.19
N ILE A 94 -5.51 -3.00 7.32
CA ILE A 94 -6.22 -1.75 7.67
C ILE A 94 -7.70 -1.71 7.23
N GLY A 95 -8.19 -2.76 6.57
CA GLY A 95 -9.58 -2.82 6.16
C GLY A 95 -9.90 -4.00 5.24
N PRO A 96 -11.10 -4.00 4.65
CA PRO A 96 -11.43 -4.89 3.53
C PRO A 96 -10.46 -4.70 2.36
N SER A 97 -10.43 -5.67 1.45
CA SER A 97 -9.66 -5.51 0.21
C SER A 97 -10.26 -4.42 -0.69
N PHE A 98 -9.38 -3.72 -1.40
CA PHE A 98 -9.66 -2.63 -2.32
C PHE A 98 -9.52 -3.10 -3.77
N SER A 99 -10.24 -2.49 -4.71
CA SER A 99 -10.01 -2.69 -6.14
C SER A 99 -8.68 -2.07 -6.57
N ALA A 100 -8.18 -2.44 -7.76
CA ALA A 100 -6.94 -1.88 -8.30
C ALA A 100 -6.98 -0.34 -8.36
N ALA A 101 -8.11 0.22 -8.78
CA ALA A 101 -8.32 1.67 -8.90
C ALA A 101 -8.35 2.39 -7.55
N GLU A 102 -8.85 1.73 -6.49
CA GLU A 102 -8.88 2.30 -5.13
C GLU A 102 -7.48 2.33 -4.49
N VAL A 103 -6.57 1.41 -4.83
CA VAL A 103 -5.27 1.27 -4.14
C VAL A 103 -4.49 2.58 -4.06
N PRO A 104 -4.19 3.29 -5.15
CA PRO A 104 -3.38 4.49 -5.05
C PRO A 104 -4.09 5.59 -4.21
N ASP A 105 -5.42 5.66 -4.20
CA ASP A 105 -6.18 6.62 -3.38
C ASP A 105 -6.15 6.25 -1.90
N VAL A 106 -6.15 4.95 -1.58
CA VAL A 106 -5.94 4.45 -0.21
C VAL A 106 -4.53 4.81 0.27
N ILE A 107 -3.51 4.69 -0.59
CA ILE A 107 -2.14 5.11 -0.24
C ILE A 107 -2.09 6.61 0.02
N GLU A 108 -2.71 7.44 -0.82
CA GLU A 108 -2.80 8.88 -0.60
C GLU A 108 -3.46 9.21 0.75
N ALA A 109 -4.59 8.58 1.06
CA ALA A 109 -5.29 8.79 2.33
C ALA A 109 -4.43 8.41 3.54
N VAL A 110 -3.67 7.32 3.45
CA VAL A 110 -2.71 6.89 4.48
C VAL A 110 -1.57 7.90 4.65
N LEU A 111 -0.98 8.37 3.55
CA LEU A 111 0.13 9.33 3.59
C LEU A 111 -0.33 10.72 4.06
N SER A 112 -1.51 11.19 3.63
CA SER A 112 -2.13 12.42 4.16
C SER A 112 -2.34 12.31 5.67
N THR A 113 -2.93 11.20 6.14
CA THR A 113 -3.13 10.98 7.59
C THR A 113 -1.81 10.99 8.36
N TYR A 114 -0.76 10.41 7.77
CA TYR A 114 0.59 10.49 8.34
C TYR A 114 1.10 11.94 8.40
N ARG A 115 1.05 12.69 7.29
CA ARG A 115 1.48 14.09 7.23
C ARG A 115 0.75 14.99 8.23
N ASP A 116 -0.54 14.76 8.44
CA ASP A 116 -1.37 15.53 9.35
C ASP A 116 -1.09 15.25 10.83
N LEU A 117 -0.71 14.01 11.17
CA LEU A 117 -0.61 13.55 12.56
C LEU A 117 0.82 13.33 13.05
N ARG A 118 1.81 13.40 12.15
CA ARG A 118 3.22 13.22 12.49
C ARG A 118 3.78 14.37 13.31
N GLN A 119 4.81 14.07 14.07
CA GLN A 119 5.65 15.08 14.69
C GLN A 119 6.72 15.57 13.71
N PRO A 120 7.28 16.78 13.88
CA PRO A 120 8.35 17.27 13.03
C PRO A 120 9.53 16.29 12.97
N GLY A 121 9.92 15.88 11.76
CA GLY A 121 11.02 14.94 11.52
C GLY A 121 10.72 13.46 11.84
N GLU A 122 9.46 13.12 12.14
CA GLU A 122 9.07 11.74 12.43
C GLU A 122 8.88 10.92 11.15
N LEU A 123 9.51 9.74 11.09
CA LEU A 123 9.35 8.79 9.99
C LEU A 123 7.95 8.17 9.97
N PHE A 124 7.48 7.75 8.79
CA PHE A 124 6.18 7.10 8.63
C PHE A 124 5.98 5.92 9.59
N ILE A 125 6.96 5.01 9.68
CA ILE A 125 6.84 3.80 10.49
C ILE A 125 6.73 4.11 11.98
N ASP A 126 7.41 5.16 12.45
CA ASP A 126 7.38 5.59 13.84
C ASP A 126 6.05 6.28 14.17
N ALA A 127 5.55 7.11 13.25
CA ALA A 127 4.23 7.71 13.36
C ALA A 127 3.14 6.64 13.45
N VAL A 128 3.15 5.63 12.57
CA VAL A 128 2.19 4.51 12.62
C VAL A 128 2.23 3.77 13.96
N ARG A 129 3.42 3.55 14.52
CA ARG A 129 3.59 2.90 15.84
C ARG A 129 3.06 3.75 16.99
N ARG A 130 3.32 5.06 16.96
CA ARG A 130 2.90 6.00 18.00
C ARG A 130 1.41 6.28 17.96
N ILE A 131 0.87 6.55 16.78
CA ILE A 131 -0.54 6.92 16.56
C ILE A 131 -1.44 5.68 16.69
N GLY A 132 -0.94 4.51 16.29
CA GLY A 132 -1.75 3.32 16.11
C GLY A 132 -2.50 3.33 14.78
N LEU A 133 -3.15 2.21 14.45
CA LEU A 133 -3.70 1.98 13.11
C LEU A 133 -5.05 2.64 12.86
N ASP A 134 -5.79 3.01 13.90
CA ASP A 134 -7.21 3.35 13.75
C ASP A 134 -7.45 4.59 12.87
N PRO A 135 -6.69 5.70 12.97
CA PRO A 135 -6.83 6.82 12.04
C PRO A 135 -6.60 6.41 10.58
N PHE A 136 -5.60 5.56 10.33
CA PHE A 136 -5.28 5.07 8.99
C PHE A 136 -6.35 4.12 8.43
N LYS A 137 -6.99 3.31 9.30
CA LYS A 137 -8.13 2.47 8.90
C LYS A 137 -9.31 3.33 8.46
N GLU A 138 -9.63 4.39 9.20
CA GLU A 138 -10.74 5.28 8.84
C GLU A 138 -10.45 6.04 7.55
N ALA A 139 -9.22 6.52 7.35
CA ALA A 139 -8.78 7.14 6.11
C ALA A 139 -8.88 6.19 4.90
N GLY A 140 -8.39 4.95 5.03
CA GLY A 140 -8.49 3.95 3.97
C GLY A 140 -9.94 3.57 3.63
N LYS A 141 -10.84 3.53 4.62
CA LYS A 141 -12.28 3.32 4.38
C LYS A 141 -12.94 4.51 3.66
N ALA A 142 -12.52 5.73 3.98
CA ALA A 142 -13.05 6.95 3.35
C ALA A 142 -12.62 7.09 1.88
N ALA A 143 -11.50 6.51 1.48
CA ALA A 143 -10.99 6.51 0.11
C ALA A 143 -11.72 5.56 -0.85
N ARG A 144 -12.71 4.78 -0.36
CA ARG A 144 -13.40 3.78 -1.18
C ARG A 144 -14.36 4.42 -2.17
N HIS A 145 -14.37 3.89 -3.39
CA HIS A 145 -15.27 4.32 -4.47
C HIS A 145 -15.70 3.13 -5.35
N PRO A 146 -16.88 3.23 -6.00
CA PRO A 146 -17.37 2.17 -6.87
C PRO A 146 -16.52 2.02 -8.14
N VAL A 147 -16.31 0.77 -8.56
CA VAL A 147 -15.50 0.37 -9.74
C VAL A 147 -16.15 0.80 -11.08
N GLU A 148 -17.39 1.28 -11.07
CA GLU A 148 -18.17 1.63 -12.28
C GLU A 148 -17.54 2.76 -13.12
N ALA A 149 -16.53 3.48 -12.61
CA ALA A 149 -15.85 4.56 -13.33
C ALA A 149 -14.92 4.11 -14.48
N GLU A 150 -14.63 2.81 -14.65
CA GLU A 150 -13.71 2.31 -15.70
C GLU A 150 -14.40 1.73 -16.94
N GLU A 151 -15.68 1.36 -16.92
CA GLU A 151 -16.37 0.90 -18.14
C GLU A 151 -16.65 2.06 -19.12
N GLU A 152 -16.67 3.32 -18.66
CA GLU A 152 -16.84 4.52 -19.52
C GLU A 152 -15.51 5.14 -20.01
N ALA A 153 -14.37 4.82 -19.38
CA ALA A 153 -13.08 5.40 -19.76
C ALA A 153 -12.30 4.55 -20.81
N LEU A 154 -12.77 3.33 -21.07
CA LEU A 154 -12.17 2.36 -21.98
C LEU A 154 -13.12 1.91 -23.12
N ALA A 155 -14.31 2.53 -23.22
CA ALA A 155 -15.26 2.39 -24.33
C ALA A 155 -15.18 3.59 -25.30
#